data_AF-A0A2N2V311-F1
#
_entry.id   AF-A0A2N2V311-F1
#
_cell.length_a   1.000
_cell.length_b   1.000
_cell.length_c   1.000
_cell.angle_alpha   90.00
_cell.angle_beta   90.00
_cell.angle_gamma   90.00
#
_symmetry.space_group_name_H-M   'P 1'
#
loop_
_entity.id
_entity.type
_entity.pdbx_description
1 polymer ?
#
loop_
_entity_poly.entity_id
_entity_poly.type
_entity_poly.pdbx_seq_one_letter_code
_entity_poly.pdbx_strand_id
1 'polypeptide(L)'
;MNATRHPGRRLLAVGLFIALLLAVSELAGLRENFSLAFLQQQILAHPAGGLLAFVLLFAVGNLIQIPGWLFLAAAVLTLGQFWGGLATYVAASLACVASFLLLRLLGGDALRQLPGALAARIFRQLDAHPVGSVALLRLLFQTLPALNAALALSGLRFRHYLAGTLLGLPLPIALYCLLFDSLAHLLT
;
A
#
# COMPACT_ATOMS: atom_id res chain seq x y z
N MET A 1 11.63 -23.52 25.51
CA MET A 1 12.59 -23.84 24.42
C MET A 1 12.42 -22.83 23.28
N ASN A 2 13.52 -22.13 22.94
CA ASN A 2 13.80 -21.30 21.76
C ASN A 2 12.97 -20.02 21.47
N ALA A 3 13.22 -18.96 22.25
CA ALA A 3 12.81 -17.59 21.92
C ALA A 3 14.02 -16.62 21.80
N THR A 4 15.08 -17.03 21.11
CA THR A 4 16.16 -16.12 20.68
C THR A 4 16.13 -15.96 19.16
N ARG A 5 15.01 -15.46 18.63
CA ARG A 5 14.96 -15.06 17.21
C ARG A 5 15.46 -13.63 17.12
N HIS A 6 16.75 -13.47 16.83
CA HIS A 6 17.43 -12.18 16.65
C HIS A 6 16.63 -11.27 15.71
N PRO A 7 16.29 -10.04 16.10
CA PRO A 7 15.48 -9.11 15.29
C PRO A 7 16.08 -8.88 13.89
N GLY A 8 17.42 -8.87 13.80
CA GLY A 8 18.14 -8.77 12.53
C GLY A 8 17.77 -9.86 11.53
N ARG A 9 17.52 -11.10 11.98
CA ARG A 9 17.16 -12.21 11.09
C ARG A 9 15.75 -12.07 10.52
N ARG A 10 14.82 -11.47 11.28
CA ARG A 10 13.45 -11.19 10.80
C ARG A 10 13.43 -10.02 9.82
N LEU A 11 14.20 -8.96 10.11
CA LEU A 11 14.38 -7.84 9.17
C LEU A 11 15.06 -8.29 7.88
N LEU A 12 16.10 -9.13 7.99
CA LEU A 12 16.73 -9.78 6.83
C LEU A 12 15.74 -10.65 6.06
N ALA A 13 14.91 -11.45 6.73
CA ALA A 13 13.91 -12.28 6.05
C ALA A 13 12.88 -11.43 5.29
N VAL A 14 12.39 -10.34 5.88
CA VAL A 14 11.48 -9.42 5.19
C VAL A 14 12.18 -8.70 4.04
N GLY A 15 13.41 -8.22 4.26
CA GLY A 15 14.23 -7.58 3.23
C GLY A 15 14.50 -8.51 2.06
N LEU A 16 14.88 -9.77 2.33
CA LEU A 16 15.08 -10.81 1.32
C LEU A 16 13.78 -11.17 0.61
N PHE A 17 12.65 -11.25 1.32
CA PHE A 17 11.35 -11.50 0.71
C PHE A 17 10.97 -10.38 -0.26
N ILE A 18 11.14 -9.12 0.14
CA ILE A 18 10.90 -7.96 -0.73
C ILE A 18 11.88 -7.99 -1.91
N ALA A 19 13.18 -8.21 -1.67
CA ALA A 19 14.18 -8.26 -2.72
C ALA A 19 13.91 -9.40 -3.73
N LEU A 20 13.48 -10.57 -3.25
CA LEU A 20 13.09 -11.69 -4.09
C LEU A 20 11.85 -11.35 -4.93
N LEU A 21 10.81 -10.77 -4.31
CA LEU A 21 9.63 -10.31 -5.05
C LEU A 21 9.99 -9.31 -6.14
N LEU A 22 10.87 -8.36 -5.83
CA LEU A 22 11.36 -7.38 -6.81
C LEU A 22 12.14 -8.06 -7.93
N ALA A 23 13.10 -8.92 -7.61
CA ALA A 23 13.90 -9.64 -8.60
C ALA A 23 13.03 -10.50 -9.52
N VAL A 24 12.07 -11.25 -8.96
CA VAL A 24 11.11 -12.03 -9.75
C VAL A 24 10.26 -11.11 -10.63
N SER A 25 9.83 -9.95 -10.12
CA SER A 25 9.02 -9.01 -10.88
C SER A 25 9.78 -8.35 -12.05
N GLU A 26 11.07 -8.06 -11.87
CA GLU A 26 11.94 -7.52 -12.91
C GLU A 26 12.23 -8.59 -13.97
N LEU A 27 12.59 -9.82 -13.54
CA LEU A 27 12.88 -10.94 -14.44
C LEU A 27 11.65 -11.38 -15.26
N ALA A 28 10.45 -11.28 -14.67
CA ALA A 28 9.19 -11.55 -15.36
C ALA A 28 8.73 -10.37 -16.25
N GLY A 29 9.45 -9.24 -16.26
CA GLY A 29 9.06 -8.02 -16.98
C GLY A 29 7.76 -7.41 -16.47
N LEU A 30 7.30 -7.76 -15.26
CA LEU A 30 6.00 -7.32 -14.75
C LEU A 30 5.97 -5.80 -14.61
N ARG A 31 7.07 -5.18 -14.19
CA ARG A 31 7.15 -3.72 -14.02
C ARG A 31 6.97 -2.96 -15.33
N GLU A 32 7.50 -3.48 -16.43
CA GLU A 32 7.33 -2.90 -17.76
C GLU A 32 5.91 -3.14 -18.31
N ASN A 33 5.33 -4.29 -17.98
CA ASN A 33 3.97 -4.65 -18.39
C ASN A 33 2.87 -3.95 -17.55
N PHE A 34 3.17 -3.50 -16.32
CA PHE A 34 2.29 -2.71 -15.46
C PHE A 34 2.20 -1.25 -15.96
N SER A 35 1.72 -1.08 -17.19
CA SER A 35 1.42 0.22 -17.78
C SER A 35 -0.01 0.66 -17.44
N LEU A 36 -0.25 1.97 -17.50
CA LEU A 36 -1.60 2.52 -17.37
C LEU A 36 -2.55 1.89 -18.39
N ALA A 37 -2.11 1.71 -19.64
CA ALA A 37 -2.89 1.08 -20.70
C ALA A 37 -3.29 -0.37 -20.37
N PHE A 38 -2.37 -1.16 -19.82
CA PHE A 38 -2.66 -2.54 -19.39
C PHE A 38 -3.72 -2.58 -18.27
N LEU A 39 -3.58 -1.69 -17.28
CA LEU A 39 -4.57 -1.60 -16.19
C LEU A 39 -5.95 -1.21 -16.72
N GLN A 40 -6.02 -0.27 -17.65
CA GLN A 40 -7.28 0.12 -18.28
C GLN A 40 -7.90 -1.04 -19.07
N GLN A 41 -7.10 -1.75 -19.87
CA GLN A 41 -7.55 -2.88 -20.66
C GLN A 41 -8.14 -3.99 -19.78
N GLN A 42 -7.53 -4.30 -18.63
CA GLN A 42 -8.06 -5.31 -17.72
C GLN A 42 -9.34 -4.88 -17.00
N ILE A 43 -9.51 -3.59 -16.72
CA ILE A 43 -10.77 -3.07 -16.18
C ILE A 43 -11.89 -3.22 -17.21
N LEU A 44 -11.62 -2.89 -18.48
CA LEU A 44 -12.60 -2.92 -19.57
C LEU A 44 -12.96 -4.35 -20.02
N ALA A 45 -12.01 -5.29 -19.95
CA ALA A 45 -12.22 -6.67 -20.42
C ALA A 45 -13.30 -7.43 -19.63
N HIS A 46 -13.53 -7.11 -18.35
CA HIS A 46 -14.52 -7.78 -17.52
C HIS A 46 -15.24 -6.77 -16.59
N PRO A 47 -16.47 -6.31 -16.87
CA PRO A 47 -17.15 -5.33 -16.03
C PRO A 47 -17.42 -5.81 -14.58
N ALA A 48 -17.78 -7.08 -14.39
CA ALA A 48 -18.05 -7.65 -13.07
C ALA A 48 -16.81 -8.26 -12.40
N GLY A 49 -15.88 -8.85 -13.19
CA GLY A 49 -14.63 -9.44 -12.70
C GLY A 49 -13.45 -8.47 -12.64
N GLY A 50 -13.55 -7.35 -13.34
CA GLY A 50 -12.48 -6.35 -13.54
C GLY A 50 -12.19 -5.55 -12.28
N LEU A 51 -13.19 -5.34 -11.41
CA LEU A 51 -12.94 -4.76 -10.09
C LEU A 51 -12.10 -5.71 -9.23
N LEU A 52 -12.40 -7.01 -9.25
CA LEU A 52 -11.68 -8.02 -8.48
C LEU A 52 -10.27 -8.21 -9.06
N ALA A 53 -10.14 -8.25 -10.38
CA ALA A 53 -8.85 -8.24 -11.07
C ALA A 53 -8.04 -6.97 -10.76
N PHE A 54 -8.67 -5.79 -10.73
CA PHE A 54 -8.04 -4.53 -10.38
C PHE A 54 -7.54 -4.52 -8.93
N VAL A 55 -8.34 -5.02 -7.98
CA VAL A 55 -7.92 -5.19 -6.58
C VAL A 55 -6.70 -6.11 -6.48
N LEU A 56 -6.70 -7.23 -7.20
CA LEU A 56 -5.55 -8.16 -7.23
C LEU A 56 -4.32 -7.52 -7.87
N LEU A 57 -4.48 -6.83 -8.99
CA LEU A 57 -3.41 -6.11 -9.68
C LEU A 57 -2.85 -4.99 -8.79
N PHE A 58 -3.71 -4.26 -8.07
CA PHE A 58 -3.28 -3.25 -7.10
C PHE A 58 -2.50 -3.90 -5.96
N ALA A 59 -2.96 -5.03 -5.43
CA ALA A 59 -2.26 -5.75 -4.35
C ALA A 59 -0.88 -6.24 -4.80
N VAL A 60 -0.80 -6.87 -5.97
CA VAL A 60 0.46 -7.30 -6.58
C VAL A 60 1.35 -6.09 -6.83
N GLY A 61 0.82 -5.05 -7.47
CA GLY A 61 1.52 -3.79 -7.75
C GLY A 61 2.08 -3.15 -6.47
N ASN A 62 1.30 -3.10 -5.41
CA ASN A 62 1.76 -2.57 -4.13
C ASN A 62 2.91 -3.39 -3.53
N LEU A 63 2.85 -4.72 -3.64
CA LEU A 63 3.91 -5.63 -3.18
C LEU A 63 5.20 -5.46 -4.00
N ILE A 64 5.09 -5.32 -5.32
CA ILE A 64 6.25 -5.05 -6.20
C ILE A 64 6.64 -3.56 -6.21
N GLN A 65 6.12 -2.76 -5.28
CA GLN A 65 6.44 -1.35 -5.08
C GLN A 65 6.06 -0.39 -6.22
N ILE A 66 5.01 -0.71 -6.97
CA ILE A 66 4.39 0.22 -7.93
C ILE A 66 3.61 1.31 -7.16
N PRO A 67 3.79 2.60 -7.52
CA PRO A 67 3.05 3.70 -6.92
C PRO A 67 1.53 3.56 -7.12
N GLY A 68 0.74 3.81 -6.06
CA GLY A 68 -0.73 3.71 -6.10
C GLY A 68 -1.43 4.70 -7.04
N TRP A 69 -0.79 5.83 -7.37
CA TRP A 69 -1.37 6.86 -8.23
C TRP A 69 -1.58 6.36 -9.68
N LEU A 70 -0.76 5.43 -10.17
CA LEU A 70 -0.92 4.83 -11.51
C LEU A 70 -2.23 4.06 -11.61
N PHE A 71 -2.56 3.29 -10.56
CA PHE A 71 -3.81 2.57 -10.47
C PHE A 71 -5.00 3.51 -10.35
N LEU A 72 -4.86 4.56 -9.55
CA LEU A 72 -5.89 5.58 -9.41
C LEU A 72 -6.19 6.26 -10.75
N ALA A 73 -5.16 6.68 -11.47
CA ALA A 73 -5.30 7.29 -12.79
C ALA A 73 -5.99 6.32 -13.77
N ALA A 74 -5.56 5.06 -13.82
CA ALA A 74 -6.19 4.05 -14.67
C ALA A 74 -7.68 3.85 -14.34
N ALA A 75 -8.04 3.77 -13.06
CA ALA A 75 -9.42 3.59 -12.61
C ALA A 75 -10.29 4.82 -12.88
N VAL A 76 -9.79 6.03 -12.61
CA VAL A 76 -10.53 7.28 -12.85
C VAL A 76 -10.76 7.51 -14.33
N LEU A 77 -9.76 7.27 -15.18
CA LEU A 77 -9.87 7.45 -16.62
C LEU A 77 -10.79 6.42 -17.29
N THR A 78 -11.01 5.26 -16.68
CA THR A 78 -11.87 4.19 -17.25
C THR A 78 -13.28 4.16 -16.69
N LEU A 79 -13.43 4.32 -15.37
CA LEU A 79 -14.71 4.21 -14.65
C LEU A 79 -15.29 5.59 -14.29
N GLY A 80 -14.55 6.67 -14.54
CA GLY A 80 -14.89 8.02 -14.12
C GLY A 80 -14.43 8.33 -12.69
N GLN A 81 -14.51 9.61 -12.32
CA GLN A 81 -14.01 10.14 -11.05
C GLN A 81 -14.57 9.41 -9.82
N PHE A 82 -15.90 9.22 -9.77
CA PHE A 82 -16.58 8.65 -8.61
C PHE A 82 -16.31 7.15 -8.47
N TRP A 83 -16.62 6.36 -9.50
CA TRP A 83 -16.47 4.91 -9.46
C TRP A 83 -15.00 4.47 -9.47
N GLY A 84 -14.13 5.19 -10.20
CA GLY A 84 -12.69 4.95 -10.20
C GLY A 84 -12.04 5.25 -8.85
N GLY A 85 -12.47 6.34 -8.19
CA GLY A 85 -12.05 6.67 -6.83
C GLY A 85 -12.49 5.62 -5.81
N LEU A 86 -13.77 5.20 -5.87
CA LEU A 86 -14.32 4.16 -4.98
C LEU A 86 -13.63 2.81 -5.18
N ALA A 87 -13.45 2.38 -6.44
CA ALA A 87 -12.72 1.16 -6.79
C ALA A 87 -11.29 1.18 -6.25
N THR A 88 -10.60 2.31 -6.43
CA THR A 88 -9.23 2.50 -5.92
C THR A 88 -9.18 2.48 -4.40
N TYR A 89 -10.14 3.09 -3.72
CA TYR A 89 -10.19 3.08 -2.26
C TYR A 89 -10.34 1.65 -1.70
N VAL A 90 -11.23 0.86 -2.27
CA VAL A 90 -11.42 -0.55 -1.88
C VAL A 90 -10.17 -1.37 -2.18
N ALA A 91 -9.62 -1.25 -3.38
CA ALA A 91 -8.40 -1.94 -3.79
C ALA A 91 -7.20 -1.59 -2.91
N ALA A 92 -6.96 -0.30 -2.69
CA ALA A 92 -5.88 0.20 -1.84
C ALA A 92 -6.02 -0.29 -0.40
N SER A 93 -7.22 -0.28 0.15
CA SER A 93 -7.47 -0.74 1.52
C SER A 93 -7.19 -2.24 1.67
N LEU A 94 -7.70 -3.06 0.74
CA LEU A 94 -7.48 -4.51 0.74
C LEU A 94 -6.01 -4.86 0.52
N ALA A 95 -5.35 -4.21 -0.44
CA ALA A 95 -3.92 -4.37 -0.69
C ALA A 95 -3.08 -4.01 0.55
N CYS A 96 -3.39 -2.87 1.17
CA CYS A 96 -2.72 -2.43 2.39
C CYS A 96 -2.89 -3.45 3.52
N VAL A 97 -4.10 -3.99 3.71
CA VAL A 97 -4.38 -5.03 4.71
C VAL A 97 -3.61 -6.32 4.42
N ALA A 98 -3.67 -6.81 3.18
CA ALA A 98 -3.00 -8.05 2.79
C ALA A 98 -1.48 -7.95 2.97
N SER A 99 -0.86 -6.89 2.45
CA SER A 99 0.57 -6.63 2.60
C SER A 99 0.96 -6.44 4.07
N PHE A 100 0.16 -5.75 4.87
CA PHE A 100 0.41 -5.59 6.31
C PHE A 100 0.42 -6.94 7.01
N LEU A 101 -0.59 -7.78 6.80
CA LEU A 101 -0.68 -9.09 7.43
C LEU A 101 0.47 -10.00 7.01
N LEU A 102 0.81 -10.03 5.72
CA LEU A 102 1.90 -10.83 5.18
C LEU A 102 3.24 -10.42 5.81
N LEU A 103 3.56 -9.12 5.81
CA LEU A 103 4.80 -8.62 6.39
C LEU A 103 4.84 -8.78 7.91
N ARG A 104 3.69 -8.64 8.58
CA ARG A 104 3.55 -8.90 10.03
C ARG A 104 3.82 -10.36 10.37
N LEU A 105 3.35 -11.31 9.55
CA LEU A 105 3.59 -12.73 9.75
C LEU A 105 5.07 -13.09 9.55
N LEU A 106 5.72 -12.50 8.55
CA LEU A 106 7.13 -12.75 8.26
C LEU A 106 8.09 -12.08 9.26
N GLY A 107 7.84 -10.80 9.57
CA GLY A 107 8.77 -9.98 10.35
C GLY A 107 8.36 -9.71 11.80
N GLY A 108 7.11 -9.95 12.18
CA GLY A 108 6.61 -9.67 13.53
C GLY A 108 6.84 -8.21 13.95
N ASP A 109 7.38 -8.02 15.16
CA ASP A 109 7.71 -6.71 15.73
C ASP A 109 9.18 -6.29 15.52
N ALA A 110 9.81 -6.78 14.45
CA ALA A 110 11.26 -6.66 14.33
C ALA A 110 11.78 -5.21 14.29
N LEU A 111 10.99 -4.26 13.77
CA LEU A 111 11.34 -2.84 13.76
C LEU A 111 11.32 -2.22 15.17
N ARG A 112 10.45 -2.70 16.06
CA ARG A 112 10.34 -2.22 17.44
C ARG A 112 11.51 -2.68 18.32
N GLN A 113 12.22 -3.71 17.89
CA GLN A 113 13.39 -4.26 18.58
C GLN A 113 14.71 -3.58 18.18
N LEU A 114 14.68 -2.62 17.23
CA LEU A 114 15.86 -1.87 16.84
C LEU A 114 16.28 -0.88 17.95
N PRO A 115 17.57 -0.87 18.35
CA PRO A 115 18.08 0.08 19.32
C PRO A 115 18.17 1.50 18.71
N GLY A 116 17.66 2.51 19.42
CA GLY A 116 17.82 3.91 19.02
C GLY A 116 16.83 4.87 19.66
N ALA A 117 17.33 6.04 20.11
CA ALA A 117 16.49 7.07 20.74
C ALA A 117 15.46 7.69 19.77
N LEU A 118 15.81 7.83 18.49
CA LEU A 118 14.90 8.28 17.43
C LEU A 118 13.78 7.29 17.16
N ALA A 119 14.10 6.00 16.99
CA ALA A 119 13.11 4.94 16.79
C ALA A 119 12.14 4.88 17.98
N ALA A 120 12.66 4.92 19.21
CA ALA A 120 11.83 4.96 20.42
C ALA A 120 10.95 6.22 20.51
N ARG A 121 11.37 7.37 19.98
CA ARG A 121 10.56 8.59 19.93
C ARG A 121 9.43 8.46 18.91
N ILE A 122 9.73 7.95 17.71
CA ILE A 122 8.74 7.72 16.64
C ILE A 122 7.69 6.71 17.11
N PHE A 123 8.12 5.57 17.67
CA PHE A 123 7.18 4.56 18.19
C PHE A 123 6.33 5.09 19.34
N ARG A 124 6.88 5.93 20.23
CA ARG A 124 6.09 6.57 21.30
C ARG A 124 4.99 7.47 20.77
N GLN A 125 5.26 8.29 19.75
CA GLN A 125 4.23 9.10 19.10
C GLN A 125 3.16 8.23 18.46
N LEU A 126 3.61 7.17 17.79
CA LEU A 126 2.75 6.23 17.09
C LEU A 126 1.90 5.39 18.06
N ASP A 127 2.40 5.06 19.25
CA ASP A 127 1.63 4.39 20.32
C ASP A 127 0.65 5.34 21.03
N ALA A 128 0.99 6.63 21.15
CA ALA A 128 0.14 7.63 21.80
C ALA A 128 -1.13 7.92 20.99
N HIS A 129 -1.02 8.00 19.65
CA HIS A 129 -2.15 8.28 18.76
C HIS A 129 -2.14 7.35 17.53
N PRO A 130 -2.35 6.04 17.70
CA PRO A 130 -2.07 5.05 16.66
C PRO A 130 -2.93 5.22 15.40
N VAL A 131 -4.20 5.60 15.56
CA VAL A 131 -5.09 5.85 14.42
C VAL A 131 -4.72 7.16 13.72
N GLY A 132 -4.51 8.23 14.49
CA GLY A 132 -4.18 9.56 13.96
C GLY A 132 -2.83 9.59 13.26
N SER A 133 -1.80 8.96 13.83
CA SER A 133 -0.47 8.84 13.22
C SER A 133 -0.54 8.05 11.92
N VAL A 134 -1.26 6.92 11.87
CA VAL A 134 -1.43 6.15 10.63
C VAL A 134 -2.18 6.98 9.60
N ALA A 135 -3.27 7.67 9.97
CA ALA A 135 -4.02 8.51 9.04
C ALA A 135 -3.16 9.64 8.47
N LEU A 136 -2.38 10.33 9.30
CA LEU A 136 -1.46 11.39 8.86
C LEU A 136 -0.36 10.85 7.94
N LEU A 137 0.22 9.71 8.28
CA LEU A 137 1.22 9.07 7.44
C LEU A 137 0.63 8.64 6.09
N ARG A 138 -0.62 8.15 6.06
CA ARG A 138 -1.35 7.84 4.81
C ARG A 138 -1.72 9.09 4.02
N LEU A 139 -1.95 10.22 4.65
CA LEU A 139 -2.15 11.49 3.95
C LEU A 139 -0.89 11.92 3.19
N LEU A 140 0.28 11.82 3.83
CA LEU A 140 1.55 12.28 3.27
C LEU A 140 2.17 11.27 2.30
N PHE A 141 2.07 9.97 2.62
CA PHE A 141 2.78 8.91 1.92
C PHE A 141 1.84 7.88 1.26
N GLN A 142 0.51 8.06 1.35
CA GLN A 142 -0.51 7.21 0.71
C GLN A 142 -0.27 5.70 0.91
N THR A 143 -0.16 4.96 -0.19
CA THR A 143 0.04 3.53 -0.24
C THR A 143 1.51 3.16 -0.38
N LEU A 144 2.44 4.07 -0.05
CA LEU A 144 3.88 3.81 -0.17
C LEU A 144 4.23 2.48 0.51
N PRO A 145 4.73 1.50 -0.26
CA PRO A 145 5.01 0.15 0.24
C PRO A 145 5.97 0.16 1.42
N ALA A 146 6.99 1.03 1.37
CA ALA A 146 7.96 1.21 2.45
C ALA A 146 7.29 1.64 3.76
N LEU A 147 6.35 2.60 3.71
CA LEU A 147 5.57 3.00 4.88
C LEU A 147 4.71 1.82 5.38
N ASN A 148 4.07 1.10 4.46
CA ASN A 148 3.21 -0.02 4.83
C ASN A 148 3.99 -1.13 5.55
N ALA A 149 5.18 -1.45 5.04
CA ALA A 149 6.12 -2.38 5.67
C ALA A 149 6.59 -1.89 7.04
N ALA A 150 6.93 -0.60 7.16
CA ALA A 150 7.33 -0.01 8.44
C ALA A 150 6.20 -0.12 9.49
N LEU A 151 4.97 0.20 9.10
CA LEU A 151 3.79 0.07 9.97
C LEU A 151 3.52 -1.38 10.37
N ALA A 152 3.66 -2.34 9.45
CA ALA A 152 3.50 -3.78 9.74
C ALA A 152 4.48 -4.29 10.81
N LEU A 153 5.72 -3.81 10.74
CA LEU A 153 6.79 -4.25 11.63
C LEU A 153 6.90 -3.43 12.93
N SER A 154 6.13 -2.34 13.04
CA SER A 154 6.16 -1.39 14.17
C SER A 154 5.51 -1.89 15.47
N GLY A 155 4.71 -2.97 15.41
CA GLY A 155 3.94 -3.43 16.56
C GLY A 155 2.54 -2.84 16.72
N LEU A 156 2.08 -2.06 15.73
CA LEU A 156 0.70 -1.61 15.66
C LEU A 156 -0.29 -2.78 15.71
N ARG A 157 -1.35 -2.61 16.51
CA ARG A 157 -2.52 -3.51 16.45
C ARG A 157 -3.23 -3.32 15.12
N PHE A 158 -3.61 -4.43 14.48
CA PHE A 158 -4.31 -4.44 13.20
C PHE A 158 -5.54 -3.51 13.17
N ARG A 159 -6.32 -3.45 14.26
CA ARG A 159 -7.50 -2.59 14.36
C ARG A 159 -7.18 -1.10 14.23
N HIS A 160 -6.09 -0.63 14.84
CA HIS A 160 -5.68 0.78 14.74
C HIS A 160 -5.11 1.10 13.36
N TYR A 161 -4.34 0.16 12.80
CA TYR A 161 -3.82 0.26 11.45
C TYR A 161 -4.96 0.34 10.41
N LEU A 162 -5.96 -0.54 10.52
CA LEU A 162 -7.13 -0.57 9.65
C LEU A 162 -7.93 0.74 9.76
N ALA A 163 -8.26 1.17 10.98
CA ALA A 163 -8.99 2.42 11.19
C ALA A 163 -8.22 3.64 10.63
N GLY A 164 -6.92 3.74 10.90
CA GLY A 164 -6.10 4.84 10.39
C GLY A 164 -5.96 4.82 8.88
N THR A 165 -5.90 3.64 8.26
CA THR A 165 -5.83 3.49 6.80
C THR A 165 -7.16 3.85 6.14
N LEU A 166 -8.28 3.37 6.69
CA LEU A 166 -9.62 3.69 6.19
C LEU A 166 -9.97 5.17 6.32
N LEU A 167 -9.46 5.86 7.35
CA LEU A 167 -9.64 7.31 7.55
C LEU A 167 -8.63 8.16 6.76
N GLY A 168 -7.40 7.67 6.57
CA GLY A 168 -6.32 8.43 5.95
C GLY A 168 -6.25 8.33 4.43
N LEU A 169 -6.75 7.24 3.83
CA LEU A 169 -6.75 7.05 2.37
C LEU A 169 -7.86 7.80 1.58
N PRO A 170 -9.07 8.06 2.10
CA PRO A 170 -10.12 8.73 1.33
C PRO A 170 -9.73 10.14 0.89
N LEU A 171 -9.12 10.91 1.79
CA LEU A 171 -8.74 12.30 1.53
C LEU A 171 -7.72 12.47 0.39
N PRO A 172 -6.59 11.73 0.36
CA PRO A 172 -5.66 11.80 -0.75
C PRO A 172 -6.29 11.26 -2.04
N ILE A 173 -7.08 10.19 -2.00
CA ILE A 173 -7.76 9.68 -3.19
C ILE A 173 -8.69 10.75 -3.77
N ALA A 174 -9.50 11.40 -2.93
CA ALA A 174 -10.38 12.48 -3.35
C ALA A 174 -9.60 13.65 -3.99
N LEU A 175 -8.49 14.06 -3.37
CA LEU A 175 -7.63 15.12 -3.91
C LEU A 175 -7.10 14.77 -5.31
N TYR A 176 -6.62 13.55 -5.50
CA TYR A 176 -6.12 13.10 -6.81
C TYR A 176 -7.24 12.93 -7.83
N CYS A 177 -8.42 12.42 -7.42
CA CYS A 177 -9.60 12.35 -8.28
C CYS A 177 -9.96 13.75 -8.82
N LEU A 178 -9.97 14.77 -7.97
CA LEU A 178 -10.23 16.16 -8.36
C LEU A 178 -9.14 16.73 -9.28
N LEU A 179 -7.88 16.41 -9.00
CA LEU A 179 -6.75 16.83 -9.84
C LEU A 179 -6.84 16.20 -11.25
N PHE A 180 -7.11 14.90 -11.34
CA PHE A 180 -7.24 14.22 -12.63
C PHE A 180 -8.44 14.70 -13.43
N ASP A 181 -9.57 14.96 -12.77
CA ASP A 181 -10.77 15.51 -13.41
C ASP A 181 -10.51 16.93 -13.96
N SER A 182 -9.86 17.79 -13.17
CA SER A 182 -9.47 19.14 -13.60
C SER A 182 -8.51 19.11 -14.79
N LEU A 183 -7.54 18.19 -14.78
CA LEU A 183 -6.59 18.02 -15.90
C LEU A 183 -7.28 17.49 -17.16
N ALA A 184 -8.22 16.56 -17.02
CA ALA A 184 -8.99 16.05 -18.15
C ALA A 184 -9.80 17.17 -18.83
N HIS A 185 -10.44 18.03 -18.03
CA HIS A 185 -11.17 19.20 -18.53
C HIS A 185 -10.29 20.28 -19.16
N LEU A 186 -9.03 20.41 -18.75
CA LEU A 186 -8.07 21.38 -19.30
C LEU A 186 -7.45 20.94 -20.64
N LEU A 187 -7.51 19.64 -20.94
CA LEU A 187 -6.90 19.02 -22.12
C LEU A 187 -7.90 18.72 -23.25
N THR A 188 -9.20 18.94 -23.01
CA THR A 188 -10.30 18.85 -23.99
C THR A 188 -10.83 20.22 -24.37
#